data_AF-A0A7J8G1X3-F1
#
_entry.id   AF-A0A7J8G1X3-F1
#
_cell.length_a   1.000
_cell.length_b   1.000
_cell.length_c   1.000
_cell.angle_alpha   90.00
_cell.angle_beta   90.00
_cell.angle_gamma   90.00
#
_symmetry.space_group_name_H-M   'P 1'
#
loop_
_entity.id
_entity.type
_entity.pdbx_description
1 polymer ?
#
loop_
_entity_poly.entity_id
_entity_poly.type
_entity_poly.pdbx_seq_one_letter_code
_entity_poly.pdbx_strand_id
1 'polypeptide(L)'
;MAESEAETPSTPGEFESKYFEFHGVRLPPFCRGKMEEIANFPVRPSDVWIVTYPKSGTSLLQEVVYLVSQGADPDEIGLMNIDEQLPVLEYPQPGLDIIKELTSPRLVKSHLTVPRHLATVL
;
A
#
# COMPACT_ATOMS: atom_id res chain seq x y z
N MET A 1 23.42 -1.75 -9.16
CA MET A 1 22.80 -0.43 -9.36
C MET A 1 22.26 -0.41 -10.78
N ALA A 2 20.96 -0.51 -10.95
CA ALA A 2 20.30 -0.36 -12.25
C ALA A 2 19.22 0.70 -12.05
N GLU A 3 19.57 1.93 -12.39
CA GLU A 3 18.62 3.03 -12.48
C GLU A 3 17.67 2.68 -13.62
N SER A 4 16.45 2.27 -13.26
CA SER A 4 15.37 2.05 -14.24
C SER A 4 14.86 3.44 -14.59
N GLU A 5 15.37 3.97 -15.70
CA GLU A 5 14.91 5.22 -16.30
C GLU A 5 13.39 5.17 -16.47
N ALA A 6 12.69 6.08 -15.79
CA ALA A 6 11.26 6.25 -15.97
C ALA A 6 11.03 6.92 -17.33
N GLU A 7 10.93 6.11 -18.39
CA GLU A 7 10.51 6.58 -19.71
C GLU A 7 9.16 7.30 -19.59
N THR A 8 9.21 8.62 -19.80
CA THR A 8 8.02 9.47 -19.92
C THR A 8 7.30 9.08 -21.20
N PRO A 9 6.04 8.62 -21.16
CA PRO A 9 5.35 8.24 -22.38
C PRO A 9 5.13 9.49 -23.24
N SER A 10 5.36 9.37 -24.54
CA SER A 10 5.30 10.50 -25.51
C SER A 10 3.97 10.54 -26.29
N THR A 11 3.08 9.57 -26.07
CA THR A 11 1.87 9.36 -26.87
C THR A 11 0.64 9.16 -25.98
N PRO A 12 -0.49 9.87 -26.19
CA PRO A 12 -1.67 9.79 -25.31
C PRO A 12 -2.27 8.39 -25.17
N GLY A 13 -2.15 7.52 -26.19
CA GLY A 13 -2.68 6.15 -26.15
C GLY A 13 -1.85 5.14 -25.33
N GLU A 14 -0.58 5.42 -25.06
CA GLU A 14 0.28 4.58 -24.19
C GLU A 14 0.16 4.98 -22.70
N PHE A 15 -0.39 6.18 -22.42
CA PHE A 15 -0.67 6.61 -21.06
C PHE A 15 -1.85 5.86 -20.43
N GLU A 16 -2.90 5.56 -21.21
CA GLU A 16 -4.14 4.92 -20.72
C GLU A 16 -3.97 3.43 -20.37
N SER A 17 -2.95 2.78 -20.94
CA SER A 17 -2.59 1.39 -20.64
C SER A 17 -1.62 1.28 -19.46
N LYS A 18 -0.82 2.33 -19.19
CA LYS A 18 0.19 2.36 -18.12
C LYS A 18 -0.33 2.92 -16.79
N TYR A 19 -1.37 3.75 -16.81
CA TYR A 19 -1.96 4.35 -15.61
C TYR A 19 -3.49 4.42 -15.68
N PHE A 20 -4.12 4.46 -14.51
CA PHE A 20 -5.56 4.57 -14.32
C PHE A 20 -5.84 5.84 -13.50
N GLU A 21 -6.71 6.72 -14.01
CA GLU A 21 -7.07 7.95 -13.29
C GLU A 21 -8.32 7.72 -12.42
N PHE A 22 -8.23 8.08 -11.13
CA PHE A 22 -9.32 8.00 -10.17
C PHE A 22 -9.37 9.29 -9.35
N HIS A 23 -10.49 10.02 -9.40
CA HIS A 23 -10.67 11.33 -8.75
C HIS A 23 -9.51 12.33 -8.99
N GLY A 24 -8.95 12.36 -10.19
CA GLY A 24 -7.83 13.25 -10.55
C GLY A 24 -6.46 12.79 -10.06
N VAL A 25 -6.36 11.59 -9.49
CA VAL A 25 -5.09 10.94 -9.11
C VAL A 25 -4.74 9.86 -10.11
N ARG A 26 -3.49 9.86 -10.59
CA ARG A 26 -2.97 8.79 -11.45
C ARG A 26 -2.49 7.62 -10.61
N LEU A 27 -3.13 6.48 -10.79
CA LEU A 27 -2.85 5.24 -10.10
C LEU A 27 -2.30 4.18 -11.07
N PRO A 28 -1.66 3.13 -10.56
CA PRO A 28 -1.28 1.99 -11.37
C PRO A 28 -2.49 1.25 -11.97
N PRO A 29 -2.33 0.53 -13.08
CA PRO A 29 -3.44 -0.11 -13.79
C PRO A 29 -4.07 -1.24 -12.97
N PHE A 30 -3.33 -1.83 -12.04
CA PHE A 30 -3.85 -2.84 -11.11
C PHE A 30 -4.84 -2.29 -10.09
N CYS A 31 -4.98 -0.96 -9.94
CA CYS A 31 -6.02 -0.35 -9.11
C CYS A 31 -7.37 -0.26 -9.84
N ARG A 32 -7.39 -0.43 -11.18
CA ARG A 32 -8.61 -0.33 -11.97
C ARG A 32 -9.61 -1.42 -11.53
N GLY A 33 -10.85 -1.02 -11.24
CA GLY A 33 -11.94 -1.94 -10.88
C GLY A 33 -11.98 -2.40 -9.42
N LYS A 34 -10.96 -2.11 -8.60
CA LYS A 34 -10.93 -2.47 -7.16
C LYS A 34 -11.09 -1.28 -6.22
N MET A 35 -11.18 -0.06 -6.75
CA MET A 35 -11.20 1.15 -5.92
C MET A 35 -12.44 1.28 -5.05
N GLU A 36 -13.60 0.87 -5.56
CA GLU A 36 -14.84 0.85 -4.78
C GLU A 36 -14.77 -0.18 -3.65
N GLU A 37 -14.13 -1.33 -3.88
CA GLU A 37 -13.94 -2.34 -2.85
C GLU A 37 -12.95 -1.87 -1.78
N ILE A 38 -11.87 -1.21 -2.19
CA ILE A 38 -10.91 -0.57 -1.29
C ILE A 38 -11.60 0.51 -0.44
N ALA A 39 -12.47 1.33 -1.04
CA ALA A 39 -13.21 2.36 -0.32
C ALA A 39 -14.21 1.79 0.70
N ASN A 40 -14.77 0.60 0.43
CA ASN A 40 -15.67 -0.12 1.33
C ASN A 40 -14.95 -1.15 2.22
N PHE A 41 -13.61 -1.13 2.27
CA PHE A 41 -12.84 -2.10 3.04
C PHE A 41 -13.19 -2.02 4.54
N PRO A 42 -13.52 -3.16 5.21
CA PRO A 42 -13.87 -3.15 6.62
C PRO A 42 -12.64 -2.89 7.51
N VAL A 43 -12.51 -1.64 7.95
CA VAL A 43 -11.48 -1.20 8.90
C VAL A 43 -11.89 -1.61 10.32
N ARG A 44 -10.96 -2.21 11.07
CA ARG A 44 -11.13 -2.52 12.50
C ARG A 44 -10.41 -1.46 13.34
N PRO A 45 -10.88 -1.14 14.56
CA PRO A 45 -10.24 -0.14 15.42
C PRO A 45 -8.84 -0.54 15.90
N SER A 46 -8.49 -1.82 15.81
CA SER A 46 -7.17 -2.37 16.14
C SER A 46 -6.20 -2.39 14.96
N ASP A 47 -6.62 -1.93 13.77
CA ASP A 47 -5.78 -1.96 12.58
C ASP A 47 -4.83 -0.76 12.55
N VAL A 48 -3.59 -1.02 12.14
CA VAL A 48 -2.55 -0.01 11.99
C VAL A 48 -2.26 0.19 10.51
N TRP A 49 -2.39 1.44 10.06
CA TRP A 49 -2.26 1.81 8.65
C TRP A 49 -0.98 2.60 8.42
N ILE A 50 -0.15 2.13 7.49
CA ILE A 50 1.07 2.82 7.04
C ILE A 50 0.79 3.40 5.65
N VAL A 51 0.57 4.72 5.60
CA VAL A 51 0.28 5.43 4.35
C VAL A 51 1.52 6.21 3.90
N THR A 52 2.04 5.90 2.71
CA THR A 52 3.33 6.42 2.25
C THR A 52 3.35 6.66 0.75
N TYR A 53 4.18 7.60 0.27
CA TYR A 53 4.37 7.75 -1.16
C TYR A 53 5.22 6.59 -1.72
N PRO A 54 4.91 6.04 -2.91
CA PRO A 54 5.66 4.90 -3.44
C PRO A 54 7.15 5.21 -3.56
N LYS A 55 7.99 4.25 -3.17
CA LYS A 55 9.47 4.33 -3.17
C LYS A 55 10.10 5.39 -2.24
N SER A 56 9.39 5.89 -1.22
CA SER A 56 9.94 6.86 -0.26
C SER A 56 10.86 6.26 0.82
N GLY A 57 11.41 5.06 0.62
CA GLY A 57 12.28 4.39 1.60
C GLY A 57 11.54 3.86 2.83
N THR A 58 10.38 3.23 2.63
CA THR A 58 9.48 2.81 3.71
C THR A 58 9.93 1.57 4.46
N SER A 59 10.98 0.87 4.01
CA SER A 59 11.39 -0.44 4.56
C SER A 59 11.78 -0.36 6.03
N LEU A 60 12.58 0.63 6.43
CA LEU A 60 12.99 0.80 7.83
C LEU A 60 11.81 1.13 8.75
N LEU A 61 10.89 2.00 8.30
CA LEU A 61 9.71 2.36 9.10
C LEU A 61 8.81 1.13 9.29
N GLN A 62 8.64 0.34 8.24
CA GLN A 62 7.88 -0.89 8.26
C GLN A 62 8.43 -1.90 9.28
N GLU A 63 9.75 -2.10 9.30
CA GLU A 63 10.43 -2.97 10.28
C GLU A 63 10.21 -2.47 11.72
N VAL A 64 10.36 -1.16 11.96
CA VAL A 64 10.17 -0.58 13.29
C VAL A 64 8.73 -0.75 13.78
N VAL A 65 7.73 -0.50 12.92
CA VAL A 65 6.32 -0.67 13.30
C VAL A 65 6.02 -2.16 13.57
N TYR A 66 6.59 -3.06 12.77
CA TYR A 66 6.45 -4.50 13.00
C TYR A 66 7.04 -4.93 14.35
N LEU A 67 8.25 -4.47 14.70
CA LEU A 67 8.88 -4.70 16.02
C LEU A 67 7.97 -4.26 17.16
N VAL A 68 7.47 -3.03 17.07
CA VAL A 68 6.64 -2.45 18.12
C VAL A 68 5.31 -3.20 18.24
N SER A 69 4.75 -3.66 17.11
CA SER A 69 3.45 -4.36 17.10
C SER A 69 3.54 -5.79 17.62
N GLN A 70 4.61 -6.53 17.30
CA GLN A 70 4.79 -7.93 17.72
C GLN A 70 5.53 -8.05 19.05
N GLY A 71 6.21 -7.00 19.50
CA GLY A 71 7.16 -7.08 20.62
C GLY A 71 8.32 -8.04 20.33
N ALA A 72 8.61 -8.28 19.04
CA ALA A 72 9.61 -9.24 18.60
C ALA A 72 11.03 -8.69 18.75
N ASP A 73 12.00 -9.58 18.89
CA ASP A 73 13.41 -9.22 18.93
C ASP A 73 13.90 -8.84 17.51
N PRO A 74 14.80 -7.83 17.38
CA PRO A 74 15.32 -7.38 16.09
C PRO A 74 16.04 -8.47 15.29
N ASP A 75 16.54 -9.51 15.96
CA ASP A 75 17.19 -10.66 15.33
C ASP A 75 16.23 -11.56 14.53
N GLU A 76 14.93 -11.57 14.83
CA GLU A 76 13.94 -12.37 14.09
C GLU A 76 13.50 -11.72 12.78
N ILE A 77 13.67 -10.40 12.63
CA ILE A 77 13.19 -9.63 11.48
C ILE A 77 14.09 -9.76 10.26
N GLY A 78 15.40 -9.86 10.47
CA GLY A 78 16.37 -9.96 9.37
C GLY A 78 16.20 -11.21 8.48
N LEU A 79 15.34 -12.15 8.86
CA LEU A 79 15.06 -13.40 8.15
C LEU A 79 13.79 -13.36 7.30
N MET A 80 12.92 -12.36 7.46
CA MET A 80 11.60 -12.32 6.82
C MET A 80 11.48 -11.19 5.80
N ASN A 81 10.71 -11.44 4.74
CA ASN A 81 10.43 -10.41 3.74
C ASN A 81 9.33 -9.47 4.26
N ILE A 82 9.67 -8.22 4.53
CA ILE A 82 8.74 -7.23 5.13
C ILE A 82 7.49 -6.99 4.27
N ASP A 83 7.59 -7.15 2.95
CA ASP A 83 6.46 -7.03 2.03
C ASP A 83 5.44 -8.19 2.18
N GLU A 84 5.85 -9.34 2.72
CA GLU A 84 4.92 -10.45 3.05
C GLU A 84 4.21 -10.22 4.39
N GLN A 85 4.89 -9.57 5.34
CA GLN A 85 4.33 -9.24 6.65
C GLN A 85 3.39 -8.03 6.61
N LEU A 86 3.63 -7.10 5.68
CA LEU A 86 2.87 -5.88 5.53
C LEU A 86 2.16 -5.83 4.17
N PRO A 87 0.98 -6.46 4.06
CA PRO A 87 0.25 -6.47 2.81
C PRO A 87 -0.09 -5.05 2.37
N VAL A 88 0.11 -4.82 1.07
CA VAL A 88 -0.26 -3.56 0.42
C VAL A 88 -1.70 -3.68 -0.07
N LEU A 89 -2.58 -2.80 0.42
CA LEU A 89 -4.01 -2.89 0.15
C LEU A 89 -4.35 -2.89 -1.35
N GLU A 90 -3.66 -2.04 -2.12
CA GLU A 90 -3.93 -1.87 -3.55
C GLU A 90 -3.26 -2.92 -4.45
N TYR A 91 -2.32 -3.71 -3.92
CA TYR A 91 -1.60 -4.70 -4.72
C TYR A 91 -2.49 -5.89 -5.09
N PRO A 92 -2.22 -6.54 -6.23
CA PRO A 92 -2.97 -7.73 -6.65
C PRO A 92 -2.71 -8.95 -5.76
N GLN A 93 -1.59 -8.98 -5.03
CA GLN A 93 -1.22 -10.02 -4.07
C GLN A 93 -0.84 -9.33 -2.75
N PRO A 94 -1.25 -9.85 -1.57
CA PRO A 94 -2.06 -11.07 -1.38
C PRO A 94 -3.54 -10.92 -1.77
N GLY A 95 -4.00 -9.69 -2.05
CA GLY A 95 -5.38 -9.41 -2.43
C GLY A 95 -6.28 -9.08 -1.23
N LEU A 96 -7.34 -8.31 -1.48
CA LEU A 96 -8.19 -7.74 -0.43
C LEU A 96 -8.82 -8.80 0.48
N ASP A 97 -9.23 -9.94 -0.05
CA ASP A 97 -9.91 -10.99 0.72
C ASP A 97 -8.99 -11.62 1.76
N ILE A 98 -7.73 -11.87 1.42
CA ILE A 98 -6.73 -12.36 2.38
C ILE A 98 -6.53 -11.33 3.49
N ILE A 99 -6.43 -10.04 3.14
CA ILE A 99 -6.27 -8.96 4.12
C ILE A 99 -7.51 -8.88 5.04
N LYS A 100 -8.72 -9.15 4.53
CA LYS A 100 -9.96 -9.23 5.34
C LYS A 100 -9.91 -10.38 6.35
N GLU A 101 -9.33 -11.52 5.98
CA GLU A 101 -9.24 -12.72 6.82
C GLU A 101 -8.11 -12.67 7.86
N LEU A 102 -7.14 -11.75 7.73
CA LEU A 102 -6.04 -11.61 8.70
C LEU A 102 -6.57 -11.38 10.15
N THR A 103 -5.86 -11.98 11.10
CA THR A 103 -6.10 -11.82 12.54
C THR A 103 -5.68 -10.43 13.00
N SER A 104 -6.42 -9.88 13.97
CA SER A 104 -6.09 -8.58 14.56
C SER A 104 -5.03 -8.72 15.67
N PRO A 105 -4.13 -7.74 15.86
CA PRO A 105 -3.99 -6.47 15.13
C PRO A 105 -3.36 -6.66 13.73
N ARG A 106 -3.98 -6.03 12.71
CA ARG A 106 -3.48 -6.10 11.33
C ARG A 106 -2.64 -4.87 11.03
N LEU A 107 -1.49 -5.09 10.41
CA LEU A 107 -0.65 -4.03 9.87
C LEU A 107 -0.87 -3.97 8.35
N VAL A 108 -1.37 -2.84 7.85
CA VAL A 108 -1.71 -2.67 6.43
C VAL A 108 -0.97 -1.47 5.85
N LYS A 109 -0.37 -1.65 4.67
CA LYS A 109 0.31 -0.58 3.94
C LYS A 109 -0.58 -0.08 2.80
N SER A 110 -0.54 1.22 2.53
CA SER A 110 -1.11 1.77 1.31
C SER A 110 -0.34 2.97 0.75
N HIS A 111 -0.34 3.08 -0.57
CA HIS A 111 0.14 4.24 -1.31
C HIS A 111 -0.98 5.15 -1.80
N LEU A 112 -2.23 4.81 -1.49
CA LEU A 112 -3.37 5.61 -1.88
C LEU A 112 -3.36 6.92 -1.09
N THR A 113 -3.35 8.02 -1.82
CA THR A 113 -3.40 9.34 -1.21
C THR A 113 -4.78 9.54 -0.63
N VAL A 114 -4.87 9.85 0.67
CA VAL A 114 -6.12 10.34 1.25
C VAL A 114 -6.54 11.60 0.49
N PRO A 115 -7.76 11.65 -0.07
CA PRO A 115 -8.24 12.86 -0.70
C PRO A 115 -8.18 13.99 0.32
N ARG A 116 -7.68 15.15 -0.11
CA ARG A 116 -7.52 16.36 0.72
C ARG A 116 -8.79 16.79 1.46
N HIS A 117 -9.96 16.30 1.04
CA HIS A 117 -11.26 16.58 1.65
C HIS A 117 -11.67 15.60 2.77
N LEU A 118 -11.01 14.44 2.91
CA LEU A 118 -11.28 13.47 3.98
C LEU A 118 -10.37 13.65 5.21
N ALA A 119 -9.29 14.43 5.07
CA ALA A 119 -8.37 14.73 6.18
C ALA A 119 -8.92 15.74 7.21
N THR A 120 -10.17 16.20 7.09
CA THR A 120 -10.79 17.16 8.04
C THR A 120 -11.51 16.48 9.22
N VAL A 121 -11.52 15.15 9.31
CA VAL A 121 -12.25 14.42 10.38
C VAL A 121 -11.38 13.38 11.08
N LEU A 122 -10.11 13.70 11.34
CA LEU A 122 -9.29 13.03 12.36
C LEU A 122 -8.81 14.06 13.38
#